data_AF-A0A968AVB9-F1
#
_entry.id   AF-A0A968AVB9-F1
#
_cell.length_a   1.000
_cell.length_b   1.000
_cell.length_c   1.000
_cell.angle_alpha   90.00
_cell.angle_beta   90.00
_cell.angle_gamma   90.00
#
_symmetry.space_group_name_H-M   'P 1'
#
loop_
_entity.id
_entity.type
_entity.pdbx_description
1 polymer ?
#
loop_
_entity_poly.entity_id
_entity_poly.type
_entity_poly.pdbx_seq_one_letter_code
_entity_poly.pdbx_strand_id
1 'polypeptide(L)'
;ITTNLNNGYAKFSGTSFSAPQVAALAALIKTFDPGMPPAQVEQILEDNADKIGQYPYTNGHNDYFGHGRINALQAVLEAENGVWYNAYQNKSLQSNATYSNSSRHLVRGAGYLHEVFTSGGEIFYRRSDDDGPASPSGRQNWQVTKRISGGNVNNSNPCITWEENGNKLHAVWERVPEDPTALKENSPDELLASYCAYKKNFPC
;
A
#
# COMPACT_ATOMS: atom_id res chain seq x y z
N ILE A 1 -23.48 -22.50 -2.73
CA ILE A 1 -24.77 -22.12 -3.34
C ILE A 1 -24.44 -21.07 -4.39
N THR A 2 -25.06 -21.14 -5.57
CA THR A 2 -24.90 -20.17 -6.66
C THR A 2 -26.27 -19.72 -7.14
N THR A 3 -26.33 -18.59 -7.85
CA THR A 3 -27.56 -18.12 -8.52
C THR A 3 -27.99 -19.10 -9.61
N ASN A 4 -29.31 -19.20 -9.82
CA ASN A 4 -29.95 -20.01 -10.84
C ASN A 4 -31.06 -19.18 -11.52
N LEU A 5 -31.58 -19.67 -12.64
CA LEU A 5 -32.69 -19.04 -13.36
C LEU A 5 -33.90 -18.79 -12.44
N ASN A 6 -34.73 -17.82 -12.82
CA ASN A 6 -35.96 -17.46 -12.12
C ASN A 6 -35.73 -17.00 -10.66
N ASN A 7 -34.68 -16.18 -10.44
CA ASN A 7 -34.30 -15.66 -9.12
C ASN A 7 -34.04 -16.77 -8.08
N GLY A 8 -33.60 -17.94 -8.55
CA GLY A 8 -33.40 -19.12 -7.73
C GLY A 8 -31.96 -19.26 -7.22
N TYR A 9 -31.78 -20.16 -6.26
CA TYR A 9 -30.47 -20.57 -5.77
C TYR A 9 -30.36 -22.09 -5.86
N ALA A 10 -29.20 -22.57 -6.30
CA ALA A 10 -28.94 -24.00 -6.43
C ALA A 10 -27.59 -24.39 -5.81
N LYS A 11 -27.51 -25.66 -5.41
CA LYS A 11 -26.25 -26.29 -5.01
C LYS A 11 -25.71 -27.06 -6.22
N PHE A 12 -24.53 -26.68 -6.66
CA PHE A 12 -23.76 -27.39 -7.67
C PHE A 12 -22.36 -27.71 -7.12
N SER A 13 -21.72 -28.73 -7.69
CA SER A 13 -20.40 -29.22 -7.29
C SER A 13 -19.47 -29.27 -8.51
N GLY A 14 -18.25 -28.74 -8.37
CA GLY A 14 -17.23 -28.78 -9.41
C GLY A 14 -16.14 -27.74 -9.15
N THR A 15 -14.96 -27.95 -9.71
CA THR A 15 -13.82 -27.03 -9.60
C THR A 15 -14.11 -25.65 -10.20
N SER A 16 -15.06 -25.57 -11.14
CA SER A 16 -15.58 -24.32 -11.69
C SER A 16 -16.15 -23.36 -10.64
N PHE A 17 -16.53 -23.85 -9.47
CA PHE A 17 -17.00 -23.00 -8.35
C PHE A 17 -15.88 -22.55 -7.41
N SER A 18 -14.71 -23.19 -7.46
CA SER A 18 -13.51 -22.76 -6.72
C SER A 18 -12.84 -21.58 -7.41
N ALA A 19 -12.75 -21.58 -8.75
CA ALA A 19 -12.17 -20.49 -9.53
C ALA A 19 -12.77 -19.10 -9.22
N PRO A 20 -14.10 -18.88 -9.21
CA PRO A 20 -14.67 -17.57 -8.87
C PRO A 20 -14.48 -17.18 -7.40
N GLN A 21 -14.30 -18.13 -6.47
CA GLN A 21 -13.99 -17.82 -5.08
C GLN A 21 -12.59 -17.26 -4.92
N VAL A 22 -11.60 -17.87 -5.58
CA VAL A 22 -10.22 -17.36 -5.62
C VAL A 22 -10.17 -16.01 -6.31
N ALA A 23 -10.87 -15.85 -7.45
CA ALA A 23 -10.93 -14.59 -8.18
C ALA A 23 -11.57 -13.46 -7.35
N ALA A 24 -12.63 -13.76 -6.59
CA ALA A 24 -13.24 -12.78 -5.69
C ALA A 24 -12.29 -12.36 -4.56
N LEU A 25 -11.53 -13.29 -3.98
CA LEU A 25 -10.53 -12.96 -2.96
C LEU A 25 -9.38 -12.13 -3.54
N ALA A 26 -8.88 -12.47 -4.72
CA ALA A 26 -7.87 -11.69 -5.43
C ALA A 26 -8.35 -10.25 -5.71
N ALA A 27 -9.61 -10.10 -6.11
CA ALA A 27 -10.21 -8.78 -6.29
C ALA A 27 -10.29 -7.99 -4.98
N LEU A 28 -10.63 -8.64 -3.87
CA LEU A 28 -10.65 -8.03 -2.54
C LEU A 28 -9.24 -7.60 -2.08
N ILE A 29 -8.22 -8.42 -2.29
CA ILE A 29 -6.82 -8.05 -2.01
C ILE A 29 -6.44 -6.77 -2.78
N LYS A 30 -6.83 -6.67 -4.06
CA LYS A 30 -6.56 -5.49 -4.89
C LYS A 30 -7.33 -4.23 -4.46
N THR A 31 -8.35 -4.31 -3.60
CA THR A 31 -8.99 -3.07 -3.12
C THR A 31 -8.08 -2.28 -2.17
N PHE A 32 -7.14 -2.95 -1.50
CA PHE A 32 -6.17 -2.32 -0.61
C PHE A 32 -5.05 -1.60 -1.38
N ASP A 33 -4.58 -2.21 -2.47
CA ASP A 33 -3.66 -1.58 -3.42
C ASP A 33 -4.05 -1.93 -4.86
N PRO A 34 -4.74 -1.01 -5.58
CA PRO A 34 -5.10 -1.22 -6.98
C PRO A 34 -3.89 -1.43 -7.90
N GLY A 35 -2.73 -0.88 -7.53
CA GLY A 35 -1.46 -0.99 -8.25
C GLY A 35 -0.72 -2.30 -7.99
N MET A 36 -1.19 -3.14 -7.05
CA MET A 36 -0.53 -4.39 -6.68
C MET A 36 -0.35 -5.31 -7.90
N PRO A 37 0.88 -5.76 -8.20
CA PRO A 37 1.16 -6.62 -9.33
C PRO A 37 0.53 -8.01 -9.13
N PRO A 38 0.08 -8.69 -10.20
CA PRO A 38 -0.55 -10.00 -10.10
C PRO A 38 0.28 -11.03 -9.34
N ALA A 39 1.60 -11.04 -9.53
CA ALA A 39 2.52 -11.95 -8.85
C ALA A 39 2.49 -11.78 -7.31
N GLN A 40 2.31 -10.55 -6.82
CA GLN A 40 2.22 -10.31 -5.38
C GLN A 40 0.86 -10.76 -4.83
N VAL A 41 -0.22 -10.60 -5.60
CA VAL A 41 -1.54 -11.12 -5.23
C VAL A 41 -1.51 -12.65 -5.15
N GLU A 42 -0.90 -13.31 -6.14
CA GLU A 42 -0.69 -14.75 -6.16
C GLU A 42 0.10 -15.21 -4.93
N GLN A 43 1.23 -14.56 -4.64
CA GLN A 43 2.04 -14.88 -3.47
C GLN A 43 1.26 -14.74 -2.15
N ILE A 44 0.49 -13.65 -1.97
CA ILE A 44 -0.34 -13.47 -0.76
C ILE A 44 -1.35 -14.60 -0.61
N LEU A 45 -1.96 -15.07 -1.70
CA LEU A 45 -2.91 -16.18 -1.67
C LEU A 45 -2.22 -17.52 -1.33
N GLU A 46 -1.04 -17.76 -1.88
CA GLU A 46 -0.26 -18.99 -1.69
C GLU A 46 0.33 -19.08 -0.28
N ASP A 47 0.97 -18.02 0.20
CA ASP A 47 1.65 -18.00 1.50
C ASP A 47 0.67 -18.11 2.68
N ASN A 48 -0.57 -17.66 2.48
CA ASN A 48 -1.62 -17.67 3.49
C ASN A 48 -2.63 -18.81 3.33
N ALA A 49 -2.40 -19.75 2.42
CA ALA A 49 -3.30 -20.88 2.24
C ALA A 49 -3.23 -21.87 3.42
N ASP A 50 -4.40 -22.36 3.86
CA ASP A 50 -4.48 -23.41 4.87
C ASP A 50 -4.04 -24.74 4.25
N LYS A 51 -3.02 -25.35 4.84
CA LYS A 51 -2.61 -26.73 4.49
C LYS A 51 -3.69 -27.70 4.95
N ILE A 52 -4.27 -28.44 4.01
CA ILE A 52 -5.40 -29.34 4.25
C ILE A 52 -5.12 -30.74 3.72
N GLY A 53 -5.93 -31.70 4.17
CA GLY A 53 -5.82 -33.09 3.74
C GLY A 53 -4.69 -33.85 4.44
N GLN A 54 -4.47 -35.08 3.98
CA GLN A 54 -3.53 -36.02 4.58
C GLN A 54 -2.16 -36.07 3.91
N TYR A 55 -2.02 -35.46 2.73
CA TYR A 55 -0.80 -35.50 1.95
C TYR A 55 0.17 -34.40 2.40
N PRO A 56 1.48 -34.69 2.49
CA PRO A 56 2.46 -33.72 2.96
C PRO A 56 2.66 -32.58 1.94
N TYR A 57 2.98 -31.40 2.46
CA TYR A 57 3.38 -30.24 1.66
C TYR A 57 4.91 -30.12 1.69
N THR A 58 5.54 -30.14 0.51
CA THR A 58 6.99 -29.97 0.36
C THR A 58 7.26 -28.55 -0.15
N ASN A 59 8.09 -27.78 0.55
CA ASN A 59 8.34 -26.37 0.26
C ASN A 59 7.04 -25.52 0.12
N GLY A 60 6.01 -25.86 0.91
CA GLY A 60 4.73 -25.15 0.88
C GLY A 60 3.74 -25.63 -0.19
N HIS A 61 4.14 -26.56 -1.07
CA HIS A 61 3.29 -27.07 -2.16
C HIS A 61 2.95 -28.56 -1.97
N ASN A 62 1.75 -28.94 -2.38
CA ASN A 62 1.27 -30.31 -2.49
C ASN A 62 0.67 -30.58 -3.89
N ASP A 63 0.99 -31.71 -4.52
CA ASP A 63 0.54 -32.00 -5.90
C ASP A 63 -0.97 -32.15 -6.07
N TYR A 64 -1.72 -32.39 -4.98
CA TYR A 64 -3.17 -32.54 -4.99
C TYR A 64 -3.91 -31.27 -4.57
N PHE A 65 -3.31 -30.45 -3.71
CA PHE A 65 -3.95 -29.28 -3.10
C PHE A 65 -3.25 -27.95 -3.42
N GLY A 66 -2.19 -27.95 -4.22
CA GLY A 66 -1.33 -26.79 -4.46
C GLY A 66 -0.75 -26.26 -3.16
N HIS A 67 -0.91 -24.96 -2.92
CA HIS A 67 -0.53 -24.32 -1.65
C HIS A 67 -1.55 -24.53 -0.52
N GLY A 68 -2.73 -25.08 -0.83
CA GLY A 68 -3.77 -25.41 0.13
C GLY A 68 -5.10 -24.72 -0.18
N ARG A 69 -5.96 -24.64 0.83
CA ARG A 69 -7.25 -23.96 0.74
C ARG A 69 -7.06 -22.48 1.01
N ILE A 70 -7.62 -21.61 0.17
CA ILE A 70 -7.60 -20.16 0.39
C ILE A 70 -8.11 -19.79 1.79
N ASN A 71 -7.40 -18.89 2.46
CA ASN A 71 -7.79 -18.30 3.73
C ASN A 71 -8.01 -16.80 3.53
N ALA A 72 -9.27 -16.40 3.39
CA ALA A 72 -9.62 -15.02 3.08
C ALA A 72 -9.18 -14.03 4.17
N LEU A 73 -9.28 -14.43 5.44
CA LEU A 73 -8.92 -13.57 6.57
C LEU A 73 -7.41 -13.28 6.58
N GLN A 74 -6.58 -14.33 6.51
CA GLN A 74 -5.12 -14.17 6.53
C GLN A 74 -4.62 -13.42 5.30
N ALA A 75 -5.15 -13.73 4.11
CA ALA A 75 -4.77 -13.04 2.88
C ALA A 75 -5.12 -11.54 2.88
N VAL A 76 -6.28 -11.16 3.43
CA VAL A 76 -6.67 -9.74 3.55
C VAL A 76 -5.83 -9.00 4.57
N LEU A 77 -5.54 -9.61 5.73
CA LEU A 77 -4.67 -9.01 6.74
C LEU A 77 -3.26 -8.78 6.21
N GLU A 78 -2.71 -9.72 5.45
CA GLU A 78 -1.39 -9.56 4.82
C GLU A 78 -1.39 -8.43 3.78
N ALA A 79 -2.44 -8.35 2.95
CA ALA A 79 -2.59 -7.27 1.98
C ALA A 79 -2.67 -5.89 2.64
N GLU A 80 -3.45 -5.76 3.72
CA GLU A 80 -3.56 -4.55 4.53
C GLU A 80 -2.20 -4.19 5.17
N ASN A 81 -1.52 -5.16 5.79
CA ASN A 81 -0.21 -4.98 6.40
C ASN A 81 0.87 -4.53 5.40
N GLY A 82 0.84 -5.06 4.18
CA GLY A 82 1.74 -4.65 3.11
C GLY A 82 1.62 -3.16 2.77
N VAL A 83 0.39 -2.62 2.75
CA VAL A 83 0.13 -1.19 2.54
C VAL A 83 0.70 -0.37 3.69
N TRP A 84 0.45 -0.78 4.94
CA TRP A 84 0.96 -0.09 6.13
C TRP A 84 2.49 -0.12 6.24
N TYR A 85 3.13 -1.26 5.96
CA TYR A 85 4.58 -1.39 6.00
C TYR A 85 5.24 -0.47 4.97
N ASN A 86 4.71 -0.43 3.76
CA ASN A 86 5.18 0.50 2.73
C ASN A 86 4.98 1.96 3.16
N ALA A 87 3.82 2.31 3.73
CA ALA A 87 3.55 3.66 4.22
C ALA A 87 4.50 4.06 5.38
N TYR A 88 4.77 3.14 6.31
CA TYR A 88 5.66 3.37 7.45
C TYR A 88 7.12 3.51 7.02
N GLN A 89 7.63 2.67 6.11
CA GLN A 89 8.99 2.78 5.59
C GLN A 89 9.20 4.07 4.78
N ASN A 90 8.16 4.53 4.10
CA ASN A 90 8.18 5.81 3.39
C ASN A 90 7.89 7.01 4.31
N LYS A 91 7.56 6.77 5.58
CA LYS A 91 7.49 7.85 6.57
C LYS A 91 8.88 8.40 6.76
N SER A 92 9.03 9.70 6.57
CA SER A 92 10.25 10.43 6.85
C SER A 92 10.62 10.28 8.35
N LEU A 93 11.55 9.38 8.67
CA LEU A 93 12.08 9.16 10.04
C LEU A 93 13.34 9.99 10.35
N GLN A 94 13.89 10.70 9.36
CA GLN A 94 15.07 11.54 9.56
C GLN A 94 14.68 12.91 10.14
N SER A 95 15.41 13.36 11.17
CA SER A 95 15.34 14.73 11.70
C SER A 95 15.76 15.82 10.70
N ASN A 96 16.30 15.42 9.54
CA ASN A 96 16.65 16.31 8.42
C ASN A 96 15.57 16.35 7.33
N ALA A 97 14.52 15.56 7.48
CA ALA A 97 13.42 15.55 6.54
C ALA A 97 12.28 16.43 7.09
N THR A 98 11.83 17.34 6.23
CA THR A 98 10.84 18.39 6.48
C THR A 98 11.37 19.65 7.16
N TYR A 99 11.78 20.65 6.37
CA TYR A 99 11.42 22.03 6.74
C TYR A 99 9.93 22.17 6.44
N SER A 100 9.10 22.38 7.47
CA SER A 100 7.69 22.70 7.25
C SER A 100 7.56 24.20 7.01
N ASN A 101 7.04 24.59 5.85
CA ASN A 101 6.66 25.97 5.58
C ASN A 101 5.17 26.04 5.29
N SER A 102 4.37 26.42 6.28
CA SER A 102 2.91 26.58 6.11
C SER A 102 2.26 25.31 5.49
N SER A 103 2.50 24.15 6.09
CA SER A 103 2.00 22.83 5.64
C SER A 103 2.57 22.29 4.32
N ARG A 104 3.71 22.84 3.85
CA ARG A 104 4.50 22.32 2.73
C ARG A 104 5.64 21.46 3.26
N HIS A 105 5.90 20.32 2.63
CA HIS A 105 6.98 19.39 3.02
C HIS A 105 8.11 19.45 2.00
N LEU A 106 9.34 19.60 2.50
CA LEU A 106 10.53 19.85 1.69
C LEU A 106 11.65 18.86 2.02
N VAL A 107 12.38 18.44 0.99
CA VAL A 107 13.63 17.67 1.13
C VAL A 107 14.70 18.17 0.16
N ARG A 108 15.97 18.05 0.53
CA ARG A 108 17.11 18.30 -0.37
C ARG A 108 17.61 16.99 -0.96
N GLY A 109 17.93 17.02 -2.25
CA GLY A 109 18.44 15.87 -2.98
C GLY A 109 19.08 16.29 -4.28
N ALA A 110 20.22 15.69 -4.63
CA ALA A 110 20.95 15.96 -5.88
C ALA A 110 21.20 17.47 -6.20
N GLY A 111 21.37 18.31 -5.18
CA GLY A 111 21.58 19.76 -5.36
C GLY A 111 20.31 20.56 -5.66
N TYR A 112 19.13 20.01 -5.37
CA TYR A 112 17.85 20.69 -5.54
C TYR A 112 17.00 20.62 -4.27
N LEU A 113 16.07 21.57 -4.16
CA LEU A 113 14.95 21.51 -3.24
C LEU A 113 13.75 20.85 -3.91
N HIS A 114 13.18 19.88 -3.23
CA HIS A 114 11.98 19.16 -3.64
C HIS A 114 10.86 19.49 -2.66
N GLU A 115 9.70 19.85 -3.18
CA GLU A 115 8.54 20.23 -2.38
C GLU A 115 7.32 19.40 -2.75
N VAL A 116 6.59 18.95 -1.73
CA VAL A 116 5.26 18.37 -1.86
C VAL A 116 4.26 19.15 -0.99
N PHE A 117 3.05 19.38 -1.51
CA PHE A 117 2.00 20.10 -0.80
C PHE A 117 0.59 19.71 -1.26
N THR A 118 -0.40 20.01 -0.41
CA THR A 118 -1.82 19.80 -0.68
C THR A 118 -2.47 21.07 -1.22
N SER A 119 -3.38 20.92 -2.19
CA SER A 119 -4.29 21.98 -2.62
C SER A 119 -5.55 21.35 -3.21
N GLY A 120 -6.74 21.81 -2.79
CA GLY A 120 -8.01 21.29 -3.31
C GLY A 120 -8.22 19.78 -3.13
N GLY A 121 -7.61 19.17 -2.10
CA GLY A 121 -7.65 17.71 -1.88
C GLY A 121 -6.77 16.90 -2.82
N GLU A 122 -5.82 17.54 -3.50
CA GLU A 122 -4.84 16.92 -4.40
C GLU A 122 -3.40 17.15 -3.93
N ILE A 123 -2.48 16.28 -4.36
CA ILE A 123 -1.07 16.37 -4.04
C ILE A 123 -0.29 16.90 -5.24
N PHE A 124 0.48 17.95 -4.97
CA PHE A 124 1.34 18.62 -5.93
C PHE A 124 2.80 18.49 -5.54
N TYR A 125 3.64 18.37 -6.56
CA TYR A 125 5.09 18.35 -6.46
C TYR A 125 5.71 19.44 -7.32
N ARG A 126 6.79 20.03 -6.84
CA ARG A 126 7.67 20.90 -7.62
C ARG A 126 9.11 20.80 -7.14
N ARG A 127 10.04 21.16 -8.02
CA ARG A 127 11.48 21.19 -7.74
C ARG A 127 11.99 22.61 -7.98
N SER A 128 12.98 23.06 -7.21
CA SER A 128 13.68 24.31 -7.50
C SER A 128 14.57 24.18 -8.74
N ASP A 129 14.90 25.32 -9.35
CA ASP A 129 15.91 25.36 -10.42
C ASP A 129 17.34 25.31 -9.88
N ASP A 130 17.53 25.60 -8.59
CA ASP A 130 18.81 25.67 -7.90
C ASP A 130 18.76 25.10 -6.48
N ASP A 131 19.91 24.95 -5.83
CA ASP A 131 20.06 24.38 -4.48
C ASP A 131 19.64 25.36 -3.35
N GLY A 132 18.69 26.27 -3.60
CA GLY A 132 18.55 27.57 -2.91
C GLY A 132 18.74 27.58 -1.37
N PRO A 133 19.19 28.68 -0.72
CA PRO A 133 19.63 29.96 -1.24
C PRO A 133 21.16 30.01 -1.36
N ALA A 134 21.65 29.91 -2.60
CA ALA A 134 22.88 30.58 -3.03
C ALA A 134 22.63 31.43 -4.29
N SER A 135 21.37 31.80 -4.57
CA SER A 135 21.06 32.79 -5.61
C SER A 135 21.28 34.20 -5.04
N PRO A 136 22.12 35.05 -5.67
CA PRO A 136 22.37 36.43 -5.24
C PRO A 136 21.10 37.30 -5.15
N SER A 137 19.97 36.83 -5.68
CA SER A 137 18.68 37.54 -5.73
C SER A 137 17.70 37.17 -4.62
N GLY A 138 18.00 36.16 -3.78
CA GLY A 138 17.15 35.74 -2.66
C GLY A 138 15.77 35.17 -3.02
N ARG A 139 15.47 34.95 -4.30
CA ARG A 139 14.19 34.37 -4.77
C ARG A 139 14.39 32.91 -5.17
N GLN A 140 13.57 32.02 -4.60
CA GLN A 140 13.51 30.62 -5.01
C GLN A 140 12.75 30.50 -6.32
N ASN A 141 13.44 30.09 -7.40
CA ASN A 141 12.79 29.78 -8.66
C ASN A 141 12.34 28.31 -8.64
N TRP A 142 11.04 28.10 -8.84
CA TRP A 142 10.42 26.78 -8.85
C TRP A 142 10.04 26.39 -10.26
N GLN A 143 10.29 25.14 -10.61
CA GLN A 143 9.80 24.53 -11.84
C GLN A 143 8.28 24.42 -11.83
N VAL A 144 7.74 24.16 -13.03
CA VAL A 144 6.30 23.95 -13.23
C VAL A 144 5.80 22.91 -12.25
N THR A 145 4.75 23.28 -11.51
CA THR A 145 4.12 22.41 -10.51
C THR A 145 3.39 21.27 -11.21
N LYS A 146 3.66 20.05 -10.75
CA LYS A 146 3.08 18.82 -11.28
C LYS A 146 2.15 18.21 -10.24
N ARG A 147 0.92 17.87 -10.64
CA ARG A 147 0.04 17.01 -9.86
C ARG A 147 0.58 15.58 -9.86
N ILE A 148 0.76 15.00 -8.68
CA ILE A 148 1.28 13.62 -8.51
C ILE A 148 0.25 12.65 -7.95
N SER A 149 -0.86 13.14 -7.38
CA SER A 149 -2.00 12.29 -7.00
C SER A 149 -2.88 11.93 -8.20
N GLY A 150 -3.49 10.74 -8.16
CA GLY A 150 -4.58 10.31 -9.04
C GLY A 150 -5.91 10.14 -8.27
N GLY A 151 -7.04 10.20 -8.96
CA GLY A 151 -8.38 9.99 -8.36
C GLY A 151 -9.01 11.21 -7.71
N ASN A 152 -10.23 11.02 -7.17
CA ASN A 152 -11.06 12.05 -6.56
C ASN A 152 -10.43 12.61 -5.27
N VAL A 153 -10.69 13.90 -5.09
CA VAL A 153 -10.30 14.81 -4.02
C VAL A 153 -10.42 14.18 -2.62
N ASN A 154 -9.53 14.58 -1.70
CA ASN A 154 -9.37 14.18 -0.27
C ASN A 154 -8.01 13.53 0.04
N ASN A 155 -6.97 13.82 -0.75
CA ASN A 155 -5.60 13.50 -0.40
C ASN A 155 -5.07 14.49 0.63
N SER A 156 -4.39 14.01 1.67
CA SER A 156 -3.87 14.83 2.76
C SER A 156 -2.53 14.29 3.28
N ASN A 157 -1.90 15.03 4.20
CA ASN A 157 -0.70 14.61 4.91
C ASN A 157 0.44 14.07 4.00
N PRO A 158 0.88 14.84 2.98
CA PRO A 158 1.97 14.39 2.14
C PRO A 158 3.29 14.44 2.90
N CYS A 159 4.21 13.54 2.59
CA CYS A 159 5.59 13.65 2.99
C CYS A 159 6.50 13.25 1.83
N ILE A 160 7.75 13.71 1.91
CA ILE A 160 8.74 13.55 0.87
C ILE A 160 10.10 13.25 1.49
N THR A 161 10.85 12.35 0.88
CA THR A 161 12.20 11.98 1.31
C THR A 161 13.11 11.73 0.12
N TRP A 162 14.40 11.82 0.36
CA TRP A 162 15.45 11.61 -0.62
C TRP A 162 16.33 10.44 -0.19
N GLU A 163 16.53 9.49 -1.09
CA GLU A 163 17.41 8.34 -0.90
C GLU A 163 18.78 8.63 -1.56
N GLU A 164 19.80 8.89 -0.74
CA GLU A 164 21.14 9.25 -1.23
C GLU A 164 21.81 8.14 -2.05
N ASN A 165 21.71 6.89 -1.61
CA ASN A 165 22.37 5.75 -2.27
C ASN A 165 21.71 5.35 -3.60
N GLY A 166 20.41 5.58 -3.72
CA GLY A 166 19.63 5.26 -4.92
C GLY A 166 19.45 6.43 -5.88
N ASN A 167 19.79 7.66 -5.46
CA ASN A 167 19.49 8.90 -6.17
C ASN A 167 18.00 9.00 -6.53
N LYS A 168 17.13 8.63 -5.58
CA LYS A 168 15.68 8.50 -5.76
C LYS A 168 14.92 9.43 -4.82
N LEU A 169 13.82 9.96 -5.34
CA LEU A 169 12.87 10.77 -4.58
C LEU A 169 11.62 9.94 -4.29
N HIS A 170 11.23 9.89 -3.03
CA HIS A 170 10.04 9.17 -2.57
C HIS A 170 9.05 10.19 -2.01
N ALA A 171 7.79 10.09 -2.42
CA ALA A 171 6.71 10.91 -1.90
C ALA A 171 5.51 10.02 -1.58
N VAL A 172 4.93 10.18 -0.40
CA VAL A 172 3.73 9.46 0.03
C VAL A 172 2.74 10.43 0.65
N TRP A 173 1.46 10.06 0.64
CA TRP A 173 0.39 10.87 1.20
C TRP A 173 -0.74 9.96 1.68
N GLU A 174 -1.56 10.48 2.58
CA GLU A 174 -2.76 9.81 3.02
C GLU A 174 -3.87 10.00 1.98
N ARG A 175 -4.44 8.89 1.53
CA ARG A 175 -5.66 8.90 0.73
C ARG A 175 -6.83 8.60 1.65
N VAL A 176 -7.71 9.57 1.87
CA VAL A 176 -8.95 9.31 2.61
C VAL A 176 -9.90 8.56 1.65
N PRO A 177 -10.34 7.33 1.99
CA PRO A 177 -11.31 6.61 1.18
C PRO A 177 -12.62 7.41 1.06
N GLU A 178 -13.36 7.23 -0.05
CA GLU A 178 -14.68 7.86 -0.23
C GLU A 178 -15.70 7.43 0.85
N ASP A 179 -15.42 6.35 1.60
CA ASP A 179 -16.17 5.90 2.78
C ASP A 179 -15.33 6.02 4.08
N PRO A 180 -15.59 7.02 4.94
CA PRO A 180 -14.90 7.23 6.21
C PRO A 180 -15.12 6.12 7.27
N THR A 181 -16.04 5.17 7.02
CA THR A 181 -16.30 4.06 7.97
C THR A 181 -15.37 2.87 7.77
N ALA A 182 -14.68 2.76 6.62
CA ALA A 182 -13.75 1.68 6.32
C ALA A 182 -12.42 1.73 7.11
N LEU A 183 -12.09 2.87 7.73
CA LEU A 183 -10.83 3.08 8.48
C LEU A 183 -10.98 3.04 10.00
N LYS A 184 -12.19 2.82 10.53
CA LYS A 184 -12.43 2.93 11.98
C LYS A 184 -12.11 1.69 12.79
N GLU A 185 -11.71 0.57 12.18
CA GLU A 185 -11.55 -0.68 12.95
C GLU A 185 -10.16 -0.98 13.47
N ASN A 186 -9.09 -0.31 13.04
CA ASN A 186 -7.78 -0.56 13.66
C ASN A 186 -7.00 0.75 13.84
N SER A 187 -6.87 1.19 15.10
CA SER A 187 -5.94 2.27 15.42
C SER A 187 -4.51 1.83 15.07
N PRO A 188 -3.61 2.75 14.65
CA PRO A 188 -2.22 2.42 14.30
C PRO A 188 -1.48 1.65 15.40
N ASP A 189 -1.85 1.85 16.67
CA ASP A 189 -1.26 1.18 17.83
C ASP A 189 -1.75 -0.28 17.97
N GLU A 190 -2.98 -0.60 17.59
CA GLU A 190 -3.50 -1.98 17.56
C GLU A 190 -2.88 -2.81 16.44
N LEU A 191 -2.59 -2.19 15.29
CA LEU A 191 -1.87 -2.85 14.18
C LEU A 191 -0.40 -3.10 14.52
N LEU A 192 0.25 -2.18 15.24
CA LEU A 192 1.63 -2.35 15.74
C LEU A 192 1.74 -3.48 16.77
N ALA A 193 0.70 -3.65 17.60
CA ALA A 193 0.58 -4.79 18.51
C ALA A 193 0.40 -6.11 17.76
N SER A 194 -0.38 -6.12 16.66
CA SER A 194 -0.54 -7.28 15.78
C SER A 194 0.78 -7.65 15.06
N TYR A 195 1.56 -6.65 14.62
CA TYR A 195 2.90 -6.84 14.05
C TYR A 195 3.90 -7.44 15.05
N CYS A 196 3.90 -6.96 16.30
CA CYS A 196 4.74 -7.52 17.36
C CYS A 196 4.33 -8.94 17.76
N ALA A 197 3.03 -9.26 17.70
CA ALA A 197 2.52 -10.60 17.97
C ALA A 197 2.91 -11.60 16.86
N TYR A 198 2.90 -11.18 15.59
CA TYR A 198 3.34 -11.98 14.44
C TYR A 198 4.85 -12.27 14.46
N LYS A 199 5.68 -11.29 14.83
CA LYS A 199 7.16 -11.45 14.89
C LYS A 199 7.68 -12.35 16.02
N LYS A 200 6.86 -12.73 17.02
CA LYS A 200 7.30 -13.71 18.04
C LYS A 200 7.66 -15.08 17.46
N ASN A 201 7.31 -15.37 16.21
CA ASN A 201 7.59 -16.64 15.54
C ASN A 201 8.80 -16.62 14.59
N PHE A 202 9.53 -15.51 14.45
CA PHE A 202 10.76 -15.46 13.64
C PHE A 202 11.85 -14.62 14.32
N PRO A 203 13.10 -15.12 14.45
CA PRO A 203 14.16 -14.43 15.18
C PRO A 203 14.62 -13.15 14.46
N CYS A 204 14.88 -12.11 15.24
CA CYS A 204 15.37 -10.79 14.84
C CYS A 204 16.75 -10.80 14.19
#